data_AF-A0A485LMA0-F1
#
_entry.id   AF-A0A485LMA0-F1
#
_cell.length_a   1.000
_cell.length_b   1.000
_cell.length_c   1.000
_cell.angle_alpha   90.00
_cell.angle_beta   90.00
_cell.angle_gamma   90.00
#
_symmetry.space_group_name_H-M   'P 1'
#
loop_
_entity.id
_entity.type
_entity.pdbx_description
1 polymer ?
#
loop_
_entity_poly.entity_id
_entity_poly.type
_entity_poly.pdbx_seq_one_letter_code
_entity_poly.pdbx_strand_id
1 'polypeptide(L)'
;MAFAAATVPLPSWITTWVLVATTLVSIDCVYLLSMKFGRPEYMPSVLAELWQWYGESDAQYSGDGVGMQEGNGWVETQSIFNVFEVIGMLIYLFALRRQSIAAALTILTVSVATFWKTAMYMCIIFNSNDPVKMVPLLACAGIAPRPENTVHVATLLAAENCETQFFKFQFNFWWLVMPLAVIWTSWTAIARALADRSTNVKAKAA
;
A
#
# COMPACT_ATOMS: atom_id res chain seq x y z
N MET A 1 -5.63 -0.22 -41.60
CA MET A 1 -4.86 -1.33 -40.99
C MET A 1 -4.97 -1.23 -39.48
N ALA A 2 -5.66 -2.16 -38.82
CA ALA A 2 -5.62 -2.24 -37.37
C ALA A 2 -4.29 -2.88 -36.96
N PHE A 3 -3.42 -2.15 -36.28
CA PHE A 3 -2.25 -2.75 -35.64
C PHE A 3 -2.76 -3.67 -34.54
N ALA A 4 -2.54 -4.98 -34.67
CA ALA A 4 -2.78 -5.90 -33.56
C ALA A 4 -1.98 -5.39 -32.35
N ALA A 5 -2.67 -4.99 -31.29
CA ALA A 5 -2.03 -4.52 -30.07
C ALA A 5 -1.21 -5.68 -29.50
N ALA A 6 0.07 -5.43 -29.20
CA ALA A 6 0.91 -6.43 -28.55
C ALA A 6 0.29 -6.79 -27.19
N THR A 7 0.13 -8.09 -26.97
CA THR A 7 -0.36 -8.63 -25.69
C THR A 7 0.80 -8.75 -24.71
N VAL A 8 0.51 -8.49 -23.44
CA VAL A 8 1.42 -8.61 -22.30
C VAL A 8 0.71 -9.48 -21.26
N PRO A 9 0.82 -10.81 -21.37
CA PRO A 9 0.25 -11.69 -20.37
C PRO A 9 1.01 -11.53 -19.05
N LEU A 10 0.27 -11.21 -17.98
CA LEU A 10 0.81 -11.15 -16.63
C LEU A 10 0.44 -12.43 -15.86
N PRO A 11 1.29 -12.91 -14.93
CA PRO A 11 0.96 -14.06 -14.09
C PRO A 11 -0.31 -13.84 -13.26
N SER A 12 -1.10 -14.90 -13.06
CA SER A 12 -2.38 -14.84 -12.34
C SER A 12 -2.25 -14.36 -10.89
N TRP A 13 -1.11 -14.60 -10.24
CA TRP A 13 -0.86 -14.13 -8.87
C TRP A 13 -0.92 -12.60 -8.78
N ILE A 14 -0.56 -11.85 -9.84
CA ILE A 14 -0.69 -10.39 -9.87
C ILE A 14 -2.16 -10.02 -9.78
N THR A 15 -3.04 -10.68 -10.53
CA THR A 15 -4.48 -10.44 -10.45
C THR A 15 -5.02 -10.76 -9.06
N THR A 16 -4.62 -11.88 -8.46
CA THR A 16 -5.00 -12.24 -7.10
C THR A 16 -4.55 -11.18 -6.09
N TRP A 17 -3.29 -10.74 -6.17
CA TRP A 17 -2.78 -9.67 -5.33
C TRP A 17 -3.55 -8.37 -5.52
N VAL A 18 -3.82 -7.96 -6.76
CA VAL A 18 -4.56 -6.72 -7.05
C VAL A 18 -5.99 -6.77 -6.53
N LEU A 19 -6.65 -7.93 -6.60
CA LEU A 19 -7.97 -8.10 -5.99
C LEU A 19 -7.91 -7.89 -4.47
N VAL A 20 -6.96 -8.55 -3.79
CA VAL A 20 -6.75 -8.40 -2.34
C VAL A 20 -6.42 -6.94 -1.99
N ALA A 21 -5.46 -6.35 -2.69
CA ALA A 21 -5.04 -4.96 -2.50
C ALA A 21 -6.19 -3.98 -2.73
N THR A 22 -7.00 -4.18 -3.77
CA THR A 22 -8.19 -3.35 -4.05
C THR A 22 -9.16 -3.41 -2.88
N THR A 23 -9.43 -4.60 -2.33
CA THR A 23 -10.32 -4.75 -1.17
C THR A 23 -9.76 -4.05 0.06
N LEU A 24 -8.49 -4.30 0.42
CA LEU A 24 -7.88 -3.74 1.62
C LEU A 24 -7.76 -2.21 1.54
N VAL A 25 -7.33 -1.66 0.41
CA VAL A 25 -7.21 -0.20 0.24
C VAL A 25 -8.58 0.46 0.15
N SER A 26 -9.61 -0.23 -0.39
CA SER A 26 -10.98 0.28 -0.36
C SER A 26 -11.53 0.37 1.06
N ILE A 27 -11.22 -0.62 1.92
CA ILE A 27 -11.57 -0.58 3.35
C ILE A 27 -10.90 0.63 4.03
N ASP A 28 -9.63 0.87 3.73
CA ASP A 28 -8.87 2.03 4.24
C ASP A 28 -9.51 3.36 3.78
N CYS A 29 -9.87 3.47 2.51
CA CYS A 29 -10.60 4.63 1.99
C CYS A 29 -11.94 4.85 2.70
N VAL A 30 -12.74 3.80 2.93
CA VAL A 30 -14.03 3.92 3.61
C VAL A 30 -13.85 4.43 5.03
N TYR A 31 -12.92 3.84 5.80
CA TYR A 31 -12.61 4.28 7.15
C TYR A 31 -12.20 5.76 7.19
N LEU A 32 -11.21 6.14 6.41
CA LEU A 32 -10.65 7.49 6.42
C LEU A 32 -11.66 8.55 5.97
N LEU A 33 -12.48 8.25 4.95
CA LEU A 33 -13.52 9.18 4.50
C LEU A 33 -14.65 9.28 5.53
N SER A 34 -15.06 8.18 6.15
CA SER A 34 -16.05 8.19 7.25
C SER A 34 -15.58 9.05 8.42
N MET A 35 -14.33 8.91 8.85
CA MET A 35 -13.77 9.73 9.93
C MET A 35 -13.64 11.20 9.51
N LYS A 36 -13.09 11.47 8.32
CA LYS A 36 -12.90 12.84 7.80
C LYS A 36 -14.19 13.63 7.67
N PHE A 37 -15.28 13.00 7.24
CA PHE A 37 -16.57 13.66 7.10
C PHE A 37 -17.40 13.69 8.39
N GLY A 38 -16.85 13.20 9.51
CA GLY A 38 -17.59 13.10 10.77
C GLY A 38 -18.80 12.20 10.65
N ARG A 39 -18.68 11.14 9.84
CA ARG A 39 -19.72 10.15 9.55
C ARG A 39 -19.29 8.71 9.92
N PRO A 40 -18.75 8.47 11.13
CA PRO A 40 -18.38 7.11 11.55
C PRO A 40 -19.60 6.18 11.60
N GLU A 41 -20.83 6.70 11.72
CA GLU A 41 -22.06 5.92 11.76
C GLU A 41 -22.34 5.12 10.48
N TYR A 42 -21.74 5.49 9.35
CA TYR A 42 -21.88 4.75 8.08
C TYR A 42 -20.83 3.66 7.89
N MET A 43 -19.88 3.55 8.81
CA MET A 43 -18.91 2.47 8.78
C MET A 43 -19.53 1.18 9.34
N PRO A 44 -19.42 0.04 8.65
CA PRO A 44 -19.78 -1.26 9.22
C PRO A 44 -19.05 -1.49 10.54
N SER A 45 -19.76 -1.95 11.58
CA SER A 45 -19.19 -2.11 12.93
C SER A 45 -17.94 -2.98 12.96
N VAL A 46 -17.90 -4.05 12.15
CA VAL A 46 -16.74 -4.93 12.02
C VAL A 46 -15.49 -4.17 11.50
N LEU A 47 -15.68 -3.21 10.59
CA LEU A 47 -14.57 -2.38 10.13
C LEU A 47 -14.16 -1.37 11.20
N ALA A 48 -15.11 -0.82 11.94
CA ALA A 48 -14.83 0.06 13.07
C ALA A 48 -13.97 -0.64 14.14
N GLU A 49 -14.34 -1.87 14.52
CA GLU A 49 -13.61 -2.70 15.48
C GLU A 49 -12.22 -3.06 14.97
N LEU A 50 -12.09 -3.45 13.70
CA LEU A 50 -10.80 -3.75 13.07
C LEU A 50 -9.86 -2.55 13.12
N TRP A 51 -10.36 -1.36 12.78
CA TRP A 51 -9.58 -0.12 12.81
C TRP A 51 -9.29 0.37 14.21
N GLN A 52 -10.19 0.15 15.17
CA GLN A 52 -9.91 0.45 16.57
C GLN A 52 -8.76 -0.43 17.09
N TRP A 53 -8.81 -1.74 16.83
CA TRP A 53 -7.74 -2.67 17.17
C TRP A 53 -6.43 -2.34 16.45
N TYR A 54 -6.49 -1.97 15.17
CA TYR A 54 -5.31 -1.49 14.44
C TYR A 54 -4.79 -0.16 15.01
N GLY A 55 -5.68 0.76 15.39
CA GLY A 55 -5.36 2.07 15.96
C GLY A 55 -4.69 2.02 17.33
N GLU A 56 -4.85 0.94 18.09
CA GLU A 56 -4.05 0.67 19.30
C GLU A 56 -2.55 0.51 18.98
N SER A 57 -2.23 0.16 17.73
CA SER A 57 -0.89 -0.09 17.21
C SER A 57 -0.26 1.11 16.51
N ASP A 58 -1.11 1.84 15.79
CA ASP A 58 -0.76 3.00 14.99
C ASP A 58 -1.81 4.06 15.27
N ALA A 59 -1.54 4.90 16.27
CA ALA A 59 -2.51 5.89 16.70
C ALA A 59 -2.80 6.97 15.66
N GLN A 60 -2.11 6.98 14.51
CA GLN A 60 -2.56 7.74 13.34
C GLN A 60 -3.97 7.32 12.90
N TYR A 61 -4.35 6.08 13.19
CA TYR A 61 -5.66 5.48 12.92
C TYR A 61 -6.45 5.21 14.20
N SER A 62 -6.14 5.90 15.31
CA SER A 62 -6.91 5.73 16.54
C SER A 62 -8.39 6.03 16.29
N GLY A 63 -9.28 5.17 16.79
CA GLY A 63 -10.73 5.27 16.55
C GLY A 63 -11.38 6.56 17.07
N ASP A 64 -10.66 7.31 17.91
CA ASP A 64 -11.04 8.65 18.38
C ASP A 64 -10.69 9.78 17.39
N GLY A 65 -9.96 9.47 16.31
CA GLY A 65 -9.57 10.43 15.27
C GLY A 65 -8.49 11.42 15.71
N VAL A 66 -7.90 11.27 16.90
CA VAL A 66 -6.91 12.21 17.45
C VAL A 66 -5.67 12.28 16.54
N GLY A 67 -5.14 11.13 16.11
CA GLY A 67 -4.01 11.09 15.17
C GLY A 67 -4.30 11.69 13.79
N MET A 68 -5.58 11.71 13.37
CA MET A 68 -6.02 12.39 12.13
C MET A 68 -6.17 13.91 12.32
N GLN A 69 -6.52 14.38 13.52
CA GLN A 69 -6.75 15.80 13.82
C GLN A 69 -5.46 16.54 14.21
N GLU A 70 -4.44 15.86 14.71
CA GLU A 70 -3.17 16.46 15.15
C GLU A 70 -2.23 16.90 14.01
N GLY A 71 -2.73 17.05 12.79
CA GLY A 71 -2.12 17.96 11.81
C GLY A 71 -0.85 17.48 11.13
N ASN A 72 -0.52 16.18 11.17
CA ASN A 72 0.35 15.66 10.13
C ASN A 72 -0.49 15.57 8.85
N GLY A 73 -0.30 16.47 7.88
CA GLY A 73 -1.00 16.39 6.59
C GLY A 73 -0.74 15.08 5.82
N TRP A 74 0.11 14.21 6.37
CA TRP A 74 0.48 12.91 5.83
C TRP A 74 -0.69 11.92 5.82
N VAL A 75 -1.42 11.73 6.94
CA VAL A 75 -2.55 10.77 6.96
C VAL A 75 -3.58 11.14 5.90
N GLU A 76 -3.97 12.41 5.84
CA GLU A 76 -4.90 12.90 4.81
C GLU A 76 -4.36 12.70 3.38
N THR A 77 -3.08 13.02 3.16
CA THR A 77 -2.43 12.83 1.86
C THR A 77 -2.41 11.36 1.46
N GLN A 78 -2.05 10.46 2.37
CA GLN A 78 -2.06 9.02 2.16
C GLN A 78 -3.47 8.52 1.81
N SER A 79 -4.50 8.99 2.50
CA SER A 79 -5.91 8.67 2.21
C SER A 79 -6.31 9.06 0.78
N ILE A 80 -5.90 10.23 0.32
CA ILE A 80 -6.19 10.69 -1.04
C ILE A 80 -5.47 9.79 -2.07
N PHE A 81 -4.22 9.42 -1.80
CA PHE A 81 -3.48 8.49 -2.66
C PHE A 81 -4.14 7.11 -2.73
N ASN A 82 -4.68 6.60 -1.62
CA ASN A 82 -5.42 5.33 -1.60
C ASN A 82 -6.62 5.34 -2.57
N VAL A 83 -7.34 6.46 -2.69
CA VAL A 83 -8.46 6.58 -3.63
C VAL A 83 -7.97 6.43 -5.08
N PHE A 84 -6.89 7.13 -5.45
CA PHE A 84 -6.30 7.00 -6.78
C PHE A 84 -5.73 5.61 -7.04
N GLU A 85 -5.18 4.97 -6.01
CA GLU A 85 -4.68 3.59 -6.08
C GLU A 85 -5.80 2.60 -6.40
N VAL A 86 -6.94 2.70 -5.68
CA VAL A 86 -8.13 1.88 -5.94
C VAL A 86 -8.64 2.09 -7.35
N ILE A 87 -8.75 3.34 -7.81
CA ILE A 87 -9.18 3.65 -9.18
C ILE A 87 -8.23 3.00 -10.20
N GLY A 88 -6.92 3.14 -10.02
CA GLY A 88 -5.92 2.54 -10.90
C GLY A 88 -5.99 1.01 -10.92
N MET A 89 -6.16 0.36 -9.76
CA MET A 89 -6.34 -1.09 -9.66
C MET A 89 -7.62 -1.56 -10.34
N LEU A 90 -8.73 -0.83 -10.17
CA LEU A 90 -10.00 -1.14 -10.86
C LEU A 90 -9.84 -1.01 -12.38
N ILE A 91 -9.21 0.06 -12.88
CA ILE A 91 -8.92 0.22 -14.31
C ILE A 91 -8.14 -0.99 -14.84
N TYR A 92 -7.10 -1.43 -14.11
CA TYR A 92 -6.36 -2.63 -14.47
C TYR A 92 -7.26 -3.89 -14.51
N LEU A 93 -8.07 -4.12 -13.48
CA LEU A 93 -8.96 -5.29 -13.38
C LEU A 93 -9.99 -5.31 -14.53
N PHE A 94 -10.56 -4.17 -14.89
CA PHE A 94 -11.45 -4.05 -16.06
C PHE A 94 -10.71 -4.28 -17.38
N ALA A 95 -9.45 -3.86 -17.47
CA ALA A 95 -8.61 -4.05 -18.64
C ALA A 95 -7.96 -5.44 -18.73
N LEU A 96 -8.07 -6.28 -17.70
CA LEU A 96 -7.38 -7.57 -17.59
C LEU A 96 -7.62 -8.48 -18.79
N ARG A 97 -8.86 -8.56 -19.28
CA ARG A 97 -9.23 -9.39 -20.44
C ARG A 97 -8.52 -8.99 -21.73
N ARG A 98 -8.06 -7.74 -21.83
CA ARG A 98 -7.37 -7.23 -23.02
C ARG A 98 -5.89 -7.58 -23.04
N GLN A 99 -5.31 -7.91 -21.87
CA GLN A 99 -3.87 -8.17 -21.70
C GLN A 99 -3.00 -7.18 -22.46
N SER A 100 -3.36 -5.89 -22.47
CA SER A 100 -2.67 -4.89 -23.29
C SER A 100 -1.44 -4.33 -22.57
N ILE A 101 -0.48 -3.80 -23.35
CA ILE A 101 0.63 -3.01 -22.77
C ILE A 101 0.09 -1.91 -21.84
N ALA A 102 -1.02 -1.26 -22.20
CA ALA A 102 -1.63 -0.23 -21.37
C ALA A 102 -2.06 -0.77 -20.00
N ALA A 103 -2.68 -1.95 -19.93
CA ALA A 103 -3.04 -2.58 -18.66
C ALA A 103 -1.80 -2.90 -17.81
N ALA A 104 -0.74 -3.43 -18.43
CA ALA A 104 0.52 -3.72 -17.75
C ALA A 104 1.21 -2.44 -17.23
N LEU A 105 1.16 -1.34 -18.00
CA LEU A 105 1.66 -0.04 -17.58
C LEU A 105 0.81 0.56 -16.44
N THR A 106 -0.52 0.41 -16.47
CA THR A 106 -1.39 0.87 -15.38
C THR A 106 -0.99 0.21 -14.07
N ILE A 107 -0.88 -1.12 -14.04
CA ILE A 107 -0.53 -1.81 -12.78
C ILE A 107 0.91 -1.55 -12.35
N LEU A 108 1.84 -1.39 -13.30
CA LEU A 108 3.21 -0.94 -13.00
C LEU A 108 3.20 0.43 -12.31
N THR A 109 2.50 1.41 -12.87
CA THR A 109 2.41 2.77 -12.32
C THR A 109 1.79 2.77 -10.92
N VAL A 110 0.66 2.07 -10.75
CA VAL A 110 0.01 1.93 -9.44
C VAL A 110 0.99 1.31 -8.44
N SER A 111 1.68 0.23 -8.81
CA SER A 111 2.61 -0.45 -7.91
C SER A 111 3.83 0.42 -7.54
N VAL A 112 4.35 1.22 -8.47
CA VAL A 112 5.41 2.21 -8.17
C VAL A 112 4.90 3.25 -7.17
N ALA A 113 3.70 3.77 -7.37
CA ALA A 113 3.09 4.74 -6.46
C ALA A 113 2.85 4.14 -5.07
N THR A 114 2.26 2.93 -4.99
CA THR A 114 2.05 2.20 -3.74
C THR A 114 3.39 1.97 -3.03
N PHE A 115 4.42 1.52 -3.73
CA PHE A 115 5.74 1.28 -3.15
C PHE A 115 6.31 2.55 -2.50
N TRP A 116 6.35 3.67 -3.24
CA TRP A 116 6.92 4.91 -2.73
C TRP A 116 6.08 5.51 -1.61
N LYS A 117 4.75 5.45 -1.70
CA LYS A 117 3.84 5.86 -0.62
C LYS A 117 4.17 5.09 0.67
N THR A 118 4.26 3.77 0.60
CA THR A 118 4.58 2.93 1.76
C THR A 118 6.00 3.17 2.26
N ALA A 119 6.98 3.36 1.38
CA ALA A 119 8.36 3.67 1.78
C ALA A 119 8.45 5.00 2.54
N MET A 120 7.74 6.03 2.07
CA MET A 120 7.66 7.32 2.77
C MET A 120 6.96 7.18 4.13
N TYR A 121 5.86 6.42 4.20
CA TYR A 121 5.18 6.11 5.46
C TYR A 121 6.14 5.48 6.49
N MET A 122 6.95 4.49 6.08
CA MET A 122 7.96 3.90 6.96
C MET A 122 8.99 4.93 7.41
N CYS A 123 9.51 5.75 6.49
CA CYS A 123 10.48 6.78 6.82
C CYS A 123 9.92 7.79 7.83
N ILE A 124 8.65 8.18 7.69
CA ILE A 124 7.96 9.07 8.62
C ILE A 124 7.83 8.41 9.99
N ILE A 125 7.41 7.15 10.04
CA ILE A 125 7.33 6.38 11.28
C ILE A 125 8.68 6.28 11.97
N PHE A 126 9.75 5.98 11.21
CA PHE A 126 11.10 5.85 11.76
C PHE A 126 11.68 7.16 12.29
N ASN A 127 11.28 8.30 11.72
CA ASN A 127 11.90 9.59 12.01
C ASN A 127 11.03 10.57 12.80
N SER A 128 9.79 10.23 13.06
CA SER A 128 8.88 11.11 13.76
C SER A 128 9.21 11.18 15.25
N ASN A 129 9.15 12.40 15.79
CA ASN A 129 9.22 12.70 17.21
C ASN A 129 7.88 12.39 17.93
N ASP A 130 6.99 11.71 17.24
CA ASP A 130 5.68 11.37 17.76
C ASP A 130 5.84 9.97 18.35
N PRO A 131 5.71 9.84 19.68
CA PRO A 131 6.02 8.61 20.37
C PRO A 131 5.13 7.45 19.92
N VAL A 132 3.96 7.73 19.31
CA VAL A 132 2.93 6.73 19.01
C VAL A 132 3.13 5.99 17.68
N LYS A 133 4.30 6.15 17.06
CA LYS A 133 4.68 5.47 15.81
C LYS A 133 5.43 4.17 16.13
N MET A 134 5.59 3.25 15.16
CA MET A 134 6.15 1.88 15.29
C MET A 134 7.62 1.76 15.78
N VAL A 135 8.08 2.68 16.62
CA VAL A 135 9.31 2.66 17.40
C VAL A 135 9.48 1.39 18.25
N PRO A 136 8.43 0.70 18.77
CA PRO A 136 8.61 -0.56 19.51
C PRO A 136 9.25 -1.68 18.69
N LEU A 137 8.95 -1.76 17.38
CA LEU A 137 9.57 -2.78 16.51
C LEU A 137 11.09 -2.57 16.41
N LEU A 138 11.54 -1.33 16.26
CA LEU A 138 12.96 -1.01 16.22
C LEU A 138 13.65 -1.44 17.52
N ALA A 139 13.01 -1.16 18.66
CA ALA A 139 13.49 -1.62 19.95
C ALA A 139 13.55 -3.15 20.04
N CYS A 140 12.57 -3.87 19.48
CA CYS A 140 12.59 -5.33 19.35
C CYS A 140 13.73 -5.86 18.46
N ALA A 141 14.20 -5.06 17.50
CA ALA A 141 15.36 -5.35 16.67
C ALA A 141 16.70 -4.87 17.28
N GLY A 142 16.69 -4.39 18.53
CA GLY A 142 17.88 -3.90 19.24
C GLY A 142 18.31 -2.49 18.86
N ILE A 143 17.49 -1.75 18.12
CA ILE A 143 17.74 -0.35 17.78
C ILE A 143 17.14 0.52 18.89
N ALA A 144 17.98 1.31 19.55
CA ALA A 144 17.53 2.17 20.64
C ALA A 144 16.50 3.19 20.12
N PRO A 145 15.38 3.40 20.84
CA PRO A 145 14.43 4.44 20.50
C PRO A 145 15.06 5.82 20.68
N ARG A 146 14.49 6.84 20.03
CA ARG A 146 14.89 8.22 20.31
C ARG A 146 14.65 8.56 21.79
N PRO A 147 15.48 9.42 22.41
CA PRO A 147 15.34 9.77 23.83
C PRO A 147 13.91 10.20 24.20
N GLU A 148 13.28 11.03 23.37
CA GLU A 148 11.92 11.53 23.54
C GLU A 148 10.85 10.43 23.51
N ASN A 149 11.11 9.30 22.85
CA ASN A 149 10.16 8.20 22.68
C ASN A 149 10.41 7.03 23.65
N THR A 150 11.48 7.08 24.46
CA THR A 150 11.96 5.94 25.25
C THR A 150 10.90 5.45 26.25
N VAL A 151 10.25 6.37 26.96
CA VAL A 151 9.22 6.01 27.96
C VAL A 151 8.00 5.37 27.29
N HIS A 152 7.54 5.94 26.18
CA HIS A 152 6.37 5.41 25.47
C HIS A 152 6.64 4.02 24.88
N VAL A 153 7.82 3.83 24.28
CA VAL A 153 8.23 2.53 23.74
C VAL A 153 8.30 1.47 24.83
N ALA A 154 8.85 1.81 26.00
CA ALA A 154 8.89 0.88 27.13
C ALA A 154 7.47 0.51 27.60
N THR A 155 6.54 1.47 27.64
CA THR A 155 5.13 1.22 27.97
C THR A 155 4.45 0.31 26.95
N LEU A 156 4.62 0.58 25.65
CA LEU A 156 4.06 -0.25 24.59
C LEU A 156 4.62 -1.68 24.63
N LEU A 157 5.93 -1.85 24.83
CA LEU A 157 6.57 -3.17 24.95
C LEU A 157 6.18 -3.92 26.23
N ALA A 158 5.76 -3.21 27.27
CA ALA A 158 5.21 -3.82 28.49
C ALA A 158 3.76 -4.29 28.29
N ALA A 159 2.98 -3.58 27.47
CA ALA A 159 1.61 -3.93 27.15
C ALA A 159 1.53 -5.01 26.06
N GLU A 160 2.40 -4.95 25.06
CA GLU A 160 2.43 -5.82 23.90
C GLU A 160 3.84 -6.37 23.68
N ASN A 161 3.94 -7.68 23.47
CA ASN A 161 5.23 -8.30 23.20
C ASN A 161 5.76 -7.93 21.81
N CYS A 162 7.04 -8.26 21.56
CA CYS A 162 7.66 -8.04 20.26
C CYS A 162 7.00 -8.83 19.11
N GLU A 163 6.32 -9.93 19.39
CA GLU A 163 5.64 -10.72 18.37
C GLU A 163 4.42 -9.97 17.81
N THR A 164 3.63 -9.35 18.69
CA THR A 164 2.49 -8.51 18.31
C THR A 164 2.95 -7.32 17.47
N GLN A 165 4.04 -6.66 17.88
CA GLN A 165 4.63 -5.55 17.13
C GLN A 165 5.16 -5.99 15.75
N PHE A 166 5.79 -7.18 15.68
CA PHE A 166 6.22 -7.76 14.42
C PHE A 166 5.05 -8.11 13.50
N PHE A 167 3.97 -8.68 14.03
CA PHE A 167 2.75 -8.97 13.27
C PHE A 167 2.16 -7.70 12.64
N LYS A 168 2.12 -6.60 13.40
CA LYS A 168 1.66 -5.29 12.92
C LYS A 168 2.57 -4.74 11.81
N PHE A 169 3.88 -4.92 11.93
CA PHE A 169 4.83 -4.57 10.87
C PHE A 169 4.65 -5.39 9.58
N GLN A 170 4.26 -6.67 9.68
CA GLN A 170 4.13 -7.53 8.50
C GLN A 170 3.15 -6.97 7.47
N PHE A 171 2.03 -6.37 7.88
CA PHE A 171 1.08 -5.75 6.95
C PHE A 171 1.77 -4.71 6.07
N ASN A 172 2.53 -3.85 6.72
CA ASN A 172 3.30 -2.76 6.17
C ASN A 172 4.49 -3.25 5.32
N PHE A 173 5.13 -4.35 5.73
CA PHE A 173 6.18 -5.02 4.96
C PHE A 173 5.65 -5.61 3.64
N TRP A 174 4.49 -6.27 3.64
CA TRP A 174 3.89 -6.81 2.43
C TRP A 174 3.53 -5.72 1.42
N TRP A 175 3.14 -4.54 1.90
CA TRP A 175 2.92 -3.33 1.08
C TRP A 175 4.20 -2.71 0.49
N LEU A 176 5.39 -3.19 0.86
CA LEU A 176 6.64 -2.88 0.16
C LEU A 176 7.00 -4.00 -0.82
N VAL A 177 6.98 -5.25 -0.36
CA VAL A 177 7.45 -6.41 -1.13
C VAL A 177 6.56 -6.70 -2.33
N MET A 178 5.24 -6.70 -2.14
CA MET A 178 4.32 -7.09 -3.20
C MET A 178 4.30 -6.08 -4.36
N PRO A 179 4.22 -4.76 -4.14
CA PRO A 179 4.38 -3.80 -5.22
C PRO A 179 5.72 -3.91 -5.94
N LEU A 180 6.84 -4.13 -5.24
CA LEU A 180 8.15 -4.39 -5.85
C LEU A 180 8.13 -5.62 -6.78
N ALA A 181 7.54 -6.72 -6.33
CA ALA A 181 7.40 -7.94 -7.14
C ALA A 181 6.55 -7.69 -8.40
N VAL A 182 5.46 -6.92 -8.27
CA VAL A 182 4.58 -6.55 -9.39
C VAL A 182 5.31 -5.61 -10.37
N ILE A 183 6.09 -4.64 -9.87
CA ILE A 183 6.92 -3.74 -10.68
C ILE A 183 7.88 -4.56 -11.53
N TRP A 184 8.65 -5.43 -10.90
CA TRP A 184 9.65 -6.26 -11.58
C TRP A 184 9.01 -7.15 -12.65
N THR A 185 7.93 -7.83 -12.28
CA THR A 185 7.24 -8.77 -13.18
C THR A 185 6.59 -8.06 -14.36
N SER A 186 5.91 -6.93 -14.11
CA SER A 186 5.26 -6.14 -15.16
C SER A 186 6.29 -5.52 -16.10
N TRP A 187 7.37 -4.95 -15.56
CA TRP A 187 8.47 -4.40 -16.36
C TRP A 187 9.07 -5.46 -17.29
N THR A 188 9.38 -6.64 -16.74
CA THR A 188 9.96 -7.75 -17.51
C THR A 188 9.01 -8.21 -18.62
N ALA A 189 7.71 -8.33 -18.34
CA ALA A 189 6.72 -8.74 -19.33
C ALA A 189 6.57 -7.70 -20.46
N ILE A 190 6.54 -6.41 -20.12
CA ILE A 190 6.48 -5.31 -21.10
C ILE A 190 7.73 -5.30 -21.98
N ALA A 191 8.92 -5.41 -21.39
CA ALA A 191 10.18 -5.40 -22.12
C ALA A 191 10.25 -6.54 -23.15
N ARG A 192 9.82 -7.76 -22.78
CA ARG A 192 9.74 -8.91 -23.68
C ARG A 192 8.78 -8.66 -24.84
N ALA A 193 7.57 -8.20 -24.56
CA ALA A 193 6.58 -7.93 -25.61
C ALA A 193 7.05 -6.86 -26.61
N LEU A 194 7.82 -5.86 -26.16
CA LEU A 194 8.42 -4.85 -27.03
C LEU A 194 9.56 -5.42 -27.88
N ALA A 195 10.41 -6.28 -27.31
CA ALA A 195 11.49 -6.95 -28.04
C ALA A 195 10.93 -7.84 -29.16
N ASP A 196 9.93 -8.67 -28.85
CA ASP A 196 9.27 -9.56 -29.82
C ASP A 196 8.59 -8.78 -30.95
N ARG A 197 8.07 -7.59 -30.66
CA ARG A 197 7.50 -6.71 -31.69
C ARG A 197 8.59 -6.19 -32.62
N SER A 198 9.76 -5.81 -32.10
CA SER A 198 10.87 -5.29 -32.89
C SER A 198 11.43 -6.34 -33.86
N THR A 199 11.59 -7.58 -33.39
CA THR A 199 12.08 -8.70 -34.23
C THR A 199 11.11 -9.03 -35.36
N ASN A 200 9.81 -9.09 -35.06
CA ASN A 200 8.77 -9.35 -36.06
C ASN A 200 8.67 -8.25 -37.13
N VAL A 201 8.89 -6.98 -36.76
CA VAL A 201 8.92 -5.87 -37.73
C VAL A 201 10.12 -5.98 -38.66
N LYS A 202 11.30 -6.31 -38.13
CA LYS A 202 12.51 -6.51 -38.94
C LYS A 202 12.36 -7.71 -39.90
N ALA A 203 11.79 -8.81 -39.43
CA ALA A 203 11.57 -10.00 -40.25
C ALA A 203 10.57 -9.78 -41.40
N LYS A 204 9.58 -8.88 -41.25
CA LYS A 204 8.65 -8.52 -42.33
C LYS A 204 9.21 -7.52 -43.34
N ALA A 205 10.31 -6.85 -43.01
CA ALA A 205 10.94 -5.85 -43.86
C ALA A 205 12.09 -6.44 -44.72
N ALA A 206 12.59 -7.63 -44.37
CA ALA A 206 13.56 -8.40 -45.13
C ALA A 206 12.87 -9.31 -46.14
#